data_AF-A0A2V3Y296-F1
#
_entry.id   AF-A0A2V3Y296-F1
#
_cell.length_a   1.000
_cell.length_b   1.000
_cell.length_c   1.000
_cell.angle_alpha   90.00
_cell.angle_beta   90.00
_cell.angle_gamma   90.00
#
_symmetry.space_group_name_H-M   'P 1'
#
loop_
_entity.id
_entity.type
_entity.pdbx_description
1 polymer ?
#
loop_
_entity_poly.entity_id
_entity_poly.type
_entity_poly.pdbx_seq_one_letter_code
_entity_poly.pdbx_strand_id
1 'polypeptide(L)' 'MISKEELINKIEEARDKLNRSIDTEQDSSTVYKRSVELDQLIEQYIVAGY' A
#
# COMPACT_ATOMS: atom_id res chain seq x y z
N MET A 1 -13.66 -10.00 9.10
CA MET A 1 -12.75 -8.95 9.63
C MET A 1 -11.38 -9.26 9.10
N ILE A 2 -10.74 -8.31 8.42
CA ILE A 2 -9.30 -8.42 8.13
C ILE A 2 -8.60 -8.32 9.47
N SER A 3 -7.71 -9.26 9.78
CA SER A 3 -6.93 -9.21 11.03
C SER A 3 -5.85 -8.13 10.93
N LYS A 4 -5.41 -7.57 12.05
CA LYS A 4 -4.31 -6.58 12.09
C LYS A 4 -3.09 -7.04 11.29
N GLU A 5 -2.67 -8.28 11.47
CA GLU A 5 -1.52 -8.87 10.74
C GLU A 5 -1.76 -8.98 9.24
N GLU A 6 -2.96 -9.33 8.81
CA GLU A 6 -3.31 -9.37 7.38
C GLU A 6 -3.28 -7.97 6.76
N LEU A 7 -3.73 -6.96 7.51
CA LEU A 7 -3.70 -5.57 7.05
C LEU A 7 -2.27 -5.05 6.94
N ILE A 8 -1.43 -5.35 7.93
CA ILE A 8 0.01 -5.02 7.91
C ILE A 8 0.69 -5.71 6.72
N ASN A 9 0.44 -7.01 6.50
CA ASN A 9 1.01 -7.72 5.36
C ASN A 9 0.60 -7.11 4.01
N LYS A 10 -0.66 -6.67 3.87
CA LYS A 10 -1.12 -5.97 2.67
C LYS A 10 -0.45 -4.61 2.49
N ILE A 11 -0.26 -3.85 3.56
CA ILE A 11 0.45 -2.56 3.53
C ILE A 11 1.90 -2.78 3.08
N GLU A 12 2.60 -3.75 3.65
CA GLU A 12 3.99 -4.05 3.28
C GLU A 12 4.09 -4.56 1.83
N GLU A 13 3.15 -5.39 1.37
CA GLU A 13 3.13 -5.85 -0.02
C GLU A 13 2.85 -4.70 -1.00
N ALA A 14 1.91 -3.81 -0.69
CA ALA A 14 1.63 -2.62 -1.49
C ALA A 14 2.82 -1.65 -1.52
N ARG A 15 3.52 -1.51 -0.39
CA ARG A 15 4.74 -0.69 -0.27
C ARG A 15 5.88 -1.25 -1.11
N ASP A 16 6.13 -2.56 -1.07
CA ASP A 16 7.16 -3.21 -1.90
C ASP A 16 6.84 -3.07 -3.39
N LYS A 17 5.58 -3.23 -3.78
CA LYS A 17 5.13 -2.98 -5.16
C LYS A 17 5.34 -1.53 -5.57
N LEU A 18 5.01 -0.56 -4.71
CA LEU A 18 5.22 0.86 -4.98
C LEU A 18 6.71 1.17 -5.16
N ASN A 19 7.56 0.72 -4.24
CA ASN A 19 9.01 0.89 -4.32
C ASN A 19 9.57 0.31 -5.62
N ARG A 20 9.20 -0.94 -5.97
CA ARG A 20 9.65 -1.55 -7.23
C ARG A 20 9.21 -0.76 -8.46
N SER A 21 8.01 -0.17 -8.46
CA SER A 21 7.57 0.69 -9.56
C SER A 21 8.39 1.97 -9.68
N ILE A 22 8.79 2.55 -8.54
CA ILE A 22 9.65 3.73 -8.51
C ILE A 22 11.05 3.38 -9.02
N ASP A 23 11.62 2.27 -8.55
CA ASP A 23 12.95 1.79 -8.96
C ASP A 23 13.03 1.39 -10.43
N THR A 24 11.92 0.93 -11.02
CA THR A 24 11.87 0.50 -12.43
C THR A 24 11.48 1.62 -13.40
N GLU A 25 11.48 2.89 -12.96
CA GLU A 25 10.99 4.05 -13.72
C GLU A 25 9.65 3.76 -14.42
N GLN A 26 8.76 3.02 -13.75
CA GLN A 26 7.44 2.76 -14.30
C GLN A 26 6.67 4.08 -14.43
N ASP A 27 5.81 4.13 -15.44
CA ASP A 27 4.91 5.22 -15.76
C ASP A 27 4.38 5.90 -14.48
N SER A 28 4.50 7.22 -14.38
CA SER A 28 4.13 7.97 -13.16
C SER A 28 2.67 7.73 -12.75
N SER A 29 1.81 7.38 -13.71
CA SER A 29 0.43 6.95 -13.48
C SER A 29 0.32 5.65 -12.66
N THR A 30 1.25 4.72 -12.86
CA THR A 30 1.31 3.43 -12.15
C THR A 30 1.84 3.62 -10.74
N VAL A 31 2.88 4.43 -10.57
CA VAL A 31 3.39 4.82 -9.24
C VAL A 31 2.29 5.53 -8.44
N TYR A 32 1.57 6.46 -9.06
CA TYR A 32 0.47 7.18 -8.42
C TYR A 32 -0.66 6.24 -7.98
N LYS A 33 -1.12 5.32 -8.84
CA LYS A 33 -2.15 4.33 -8.46
C LYS A 33 -1.72 3.48 -7.27
N ARG A 34 -0.46 3.00 -7.27
CA ARG A 34 0.09 2.21 -6.16
C ARG A 34 0.22 3.01 -4.86
N SER A 35 0.53 4.31 -4.97
CA SER A 35 0.56 5.22 -3.81
C SER A 35 -0.83 5.39 -3.20
N VAL A 36 -1.86 5.58 -4.02
CA VAL A 36 -3.25 5.70 -3.55
C VAL A 36 -3.73 4.40 -2.90
N GLU A 37 -3.38 3.25 -3.48
CA GLU A 37 -3.73 1.94 -2.91
C GLU A 37 -3.07 1.71 -1.55
N LEU A 38 -1.81 2.11 -1.40
CA LEU A 38 -1.09 2.08 -0.12
C LEU A 38 -1.74 3.01 0.93
N ASP A 39 -2.08 4.24 0.55
CA ASP A 39 -2.74 5.21 1.44
C ASP A 39 -4.10 4.68 1.95
N GLN A 40 -4.89 4.05 1.08
CA GLN A 40 -6.18 3.44 1.48
C GLN A 40 -6.01 2.30 2.48
N LEU A 41 -4.92 1.52 2.38
CA LEU A 41 -4.63 0.45 3.33
C LEU A 41 -4.17 1.01 4.68
N ILE A 42 -3.38 2.09 4.67
CA ILE A 42 -2.95 2.80 5.88
C ILE A 42 -4.15 3.46 6.56
N GLU A 43 -5.05 4.09 5.80
CA GLU A 43 -6.28 4.67 6.34
C GLU A 43 -7.16 3.60 7.00
N GLN A 44 -7.31 2.43 6.37
CA GLN A 44 -8.01 1.29 6.99
C GLN A 44 -7.36 0.85 8.30
N TYR A 45 -6.03 0.88 8.39
CA TYR A 45 -5.30 0.55 9.61
C TYR A 45 -5.57 1.56 10.73
N ILE A 46 -5.56 2.85 10.39
CA ILE A 46 -5.87 3.95 11.32
C ILE A 46 -7.33 3.88 11.79
N VAL A 47 -8.28 3.70 10.87
CA VAL A 47 -9.73 3.61 11.17
C VAL A 47 -10.06 2.37 11.99
N ALA A 48 -9.37 1.25 11.75
CA ALA A 48 -9.52 0.05 12.56
C ALA A 48 -9.00 0.23 14.00
N GLY A 49 -8.22 1.29 14.28
CA GLY A 49 -7.74 1.63 15.62
C GLY A 49 -6.64 0.70 16.13
N TYR A 50 -5.84 0.14 15.23
CA TYR A 50 -4.75 -0.81 15.55
C TYR A 50 -3.41 -0.17 15.88
#